data_AF-A0A2W7UG55-F1
#
_entry.id   AF-A0A2W7UG55-F1
#
_cell.length_a   1.000
_cell.length_b   1.000
_cell.length_c   1.000
_cell.angle_alpha   90.00
_cell.angle_beta   90.00
_cell.angle_gamma   90.00
#
_symmetry.space_group_name_H-M   'P 1'
#
loop_
_entity.id
_entity.type
_entity.pdbx_description
1 polymer ?
#
loop_
_entity_poly.entity_id
_entity_poly.type
_entity_poly.pdbx_seq_one_letter_code
_entity_poly.pdbx_strand_id
1 'polypeptide(L)'
;MFNFFRRRPKEYTKIENHIFGIITELLKISATDINCDELGGKYYLSNEEQHFRVTIFSNDSVIRMTNTRDSVAEKYDKVFVENVLRAVKEEKHRRMELVCDSITNSIEKMAERLHHTLIESNEEEEEAKEGEDDTFLKSV
;
A
#
# COMPACT_ATOMS: atom_id res chain seq x y z
N MET A 1 30.95 -28.26 1.23
CA MET A 1 30.92 -27.16 0.24
C MET A 1 29.76 -27.44 -0.71
N PHE A 2 28.56 -26.92 -0.39
CA PHE A 2 27.34 -27.21 -1.17
C PHE A 2 27.11 -26.08 -2.18
N ASN A 3 27.42 -26.36 -3.45
CA ASN A 3 26.99 -25.52 -4.56
C ASN A 3 25.47 -25.71 -4.76
N PHE A 4 24.68 -24.89 -4.07
CA PHE A 4 23.27 -24.72 -4.43
C PHE A 4 23.24 -24.11 -5.83
N PHE A 5 22.79 -24.93 -6.79
CA PHE A 5 22.62 -24.58 -8.19
C PHE A 5 21.99 -23.19 -8.34
N ARG A 6 22.77 -22.24 -8.87
CA ARG A 6 22.23 -21.03 -9.49
C ARG A 6 21.31 -21.51 -10.63
N ARG A 7 20.01 -21.68 -10.34
CA ARG A 7 19.00 -21.92 -11.37
C ARG A 7 19.19 -20.82 -12.40
N ARG A 8 19.47 -21.21 -13.65
CA ARG A 8 19.48 -20.25 -14.75
C ARG A 8 18.15 -19.47 -14.68
N PRO A 9 18.16 -18.13 -14.85
CA PRO A 9 16.92 -17.37 -14.90
C PRO A 9 16.03 -18.03 -15.94
N LYS A 10 14.84 -18.45 -15.52
CA LYS A 10 13.88 -19.10 -16.42
C LYS A 10 13.52 -18.08 -17.48
N GLU A 11 13.87 -18.36 -18.72
CA GLU A 11 13.47 -17.51 -19.85
C GLU A 11 11.96 -17.69 -20.04
N TYR A 12 11.21 -16.62 -19.77
CA TYR A 12 9.79 -16.59 -20.06
C TYR A 12 9.56 -16.68 -21.56
N THR A 13 8.47 -17.34 -21.95
CA THR A 13 7.97 -17.30 -23.32
C THR A 13 7.64 -15.87 -23.72
N LYS A 14 7.49 -15.61 -25.03
CA LYS A 14 7.06 -14.29 -25.53
C LYS A 14 5.71 -13.86 -24.93
N ILE A 15 4.79 -14.80 -24.76
CA ILE A 15 3.46 -14.56 -24.19
C ILE A 15 3.57 -14.24 -22.69
N GLU A 16 4.32 -15.04 -21.93
CA GLU A 16 4.56 -14.79 -20.50
C GLU A 16 5.22 -13.43 -20.27
N ASN A 17 6.24 -13.07 -21.06
CA ASN A 17 6.85 -11.75 -21.01
C ASN A 17 5.83 -10.63 -21.29
N HIS A 18 4.96 -10.82 -22.28
CA HIS A 18 3.94 -9.83 -22.63
C HIS A 18 2.92 -9.63 -21.50
N ILE A 19 2.43 -10.73 -20.91
CA ILE A 19 1.49 -10.71 -19.80
C ILE A 19 2.13 -10.07 -18.56
N PHE A 20 3.36 -10.45 -18.26
CA PHE A 20 4.12 -9.83 -17.17
C PHE A 20 4.26 -8.33 -17.40
N GLY A 21 4.60 -7.91 -18.61
CA GLY A 21 4.65 -6.51 -19.02
C GLY A 21 3.33 -5.77 -18.77
N ILE A 22 2.20 -6.31 -19.25
CA ILE A 22 0.87 -5.71 -19.04
C ILE A 22 0.57 -5.54 -17.56
N ILE A 23 0.82 -6.59 -16.76
CA ILE A 23 0.58 -6.54 -15.31
C ILE A 23 1.48 -5.48 -14.65
N THR A 24 2.76 -5.41 -15.01
CA THR A 24 3.67 -4.40 -14.46
C THR A 24 3.28 -2.97 -14.84
N GLU A 25 2.78 -2.74 -16.06
CA GLU A 25 2.25 -1.42 -16.44
C GLU A 25 0.98 -1.07 -15.64
N LEU A 26 0.08 -2.04 -15.43
CA LEU A 26 -1.10 -1.85 -14.60
C LEU A 26 -0.72 -1.46 -13.16
N LEU A 27 0.31 -2.10 -12.60
CA LEU A 27 0.83 -1.85 -11.25
C LEU A 27 1.49 -0.47 -11.11
N LYS A 28 1.98 0.15 -12.18
CA LYS A 28 2.52 1.52 -12.14
C LYS A 28 1.43 2.58 -12.04
N ILE A 29 0.21 2.27 -12.48
CA ILE A 29 -0.90 3.22 -12.44
C ILE A 29 -1.47 3.25 -11.03
N SER A 30 -1.42 4.43 -10.40
CA SER A 30 -1.90 4.64 -9.02
C SER A 30 -3.39 4.34 -8.87
N ALA A 31 -4.19 4.66 -9.89
CA ALA A 31 -5.63 4.40 -9.95
C ALA A 31 -6.00 2.91 -10.17
N THR A 32 -5.02 2.02 -10.37
CA THR A 32 -5.29 0.58 -10.41
C THR A 32 -5.48 0.07 -8.99
N ASP A 33 -6.66 -0.45 -8.69
CA ASP A 33 -6.95 -1.09 -7.42
C ASP A 33 -6.30 -2.48 -7.34
N ILE A 34 -5.68 -2.76 -6.19
CA ILE A 34 -5.05 -4.04 -5.89
C ILE A 34 -5.76 -4.68 -4.70
N ASN A 35 -6.48 -5.77 -4.93
CA ASN A 35 -7.20 -6.50 -3.89
C ASN A 35 -6.79 -7.98 -3.86
N CYS A 36 -6.95 -8.65 -2.71
CA CYS A 36 -6.65 -10.07 -2.59
C CYS A 36 -7.56 -10.79 -1.59
N ASP A 37 -7.92 -12.01 -1.94
CA ASP A 37 -8.50 -13.03 -1.06
C ASP A 37 -7.41 -14.08 -0.82
N GLU A 38 -6.69 -13.94 0.30
CA GLU A 38 -5.53 -14.79 0.62
C GLU A 38 -5.93 -16.24 0.88
N LEU A 39 -7.08 -16.46 1.53
CA LEU A 39 -7.60 -17.80 1.81
C LEU A 39 -8.01 -18.51 0.52
N GLY A 40 -8.65 -17.78 -0.40
CA GLY A 40 -9.01 -18.30 -1.73
C GLY A 40 -7.85 -18.34 -2.72
N GLY A 41 -6.69 -17.77 -2.39
CA GLY A 41 -5.54 -17.65 -3.27
C GLY A 41 -5.82 -16.81 -4.51
N LYS A 42 -6.69 -15.79 -4.43
CA LYS A 42 -7.10 -14.94 -5.55
C LYS A 42 -6.58 -13.52 -5.39
N TYR A 43 -6.04 -12.97 -6.47
CA TYR A 43 -5.53 -11.60 -6.50
C TYR A 43 -6.17 -10.86 -7.67
N TYR A 44 -6.52 -9.60 -7.45
CA TYR A 44 -7.28 -8.78 -8.38
C TYR A 44 -6.54 -7.47 -8.62
N LEU A 45 -6.32 -7.16 -9.88
CA LEU A 45 -5.92 -5.83 -10.34
C LEU A 45 -7.08 -5.28 -11.17
N SER A 46 -7.63 -4.13 -10.79
CA SER A 46 -8.76 -3.53 -11.50
C SER A 46 -8.44 -2.08 -11.79
N ASN A 47 -8.49 -1.69 -13.05
CA ASN A 47 -8.38 -0.30 -13.46
C ASN A 47 -9.67 0.07 -14.20
N GLU A 48 -10.50 0.90 -13.56
CA GLU A 48 -11.80 1.28 -14.11
C GLU A 48 -11.67 2.16 -15.34
N GLU A 49 -10.70 3.09 -15.35
CA GLU A 49 -10.45 4.03 -16.46
C GLU A 49 -10.03 3.31 -17.74
N GLN A 50 -9.19 2.28 -17.62
CA GLN A 50 -8.77 1.45 -18.76
C GLN A 50 -9.76 0.33 -19.06
N HIS A 51 -10.83 0.21 -18.26
CA HIS A 51 -11.78 -0.89 -18.30
C HIS A 51 -11.11 -2.27 -18.37
N PHE A 52 -10.06 -2.44 -17.56
CA PHE A 52 -9.20 -3.61 -17.61
C PHE A 52 -9.05 -4.24 -16.23
N ARG A 53 -9.18 -5.56 -16.18
CA ARG A 53 -9.09 -6.34 -14.95
C ARG A 53 -8.21 -7.56 -15.16
N VAL A 54 -7.33 -7.83 -14.19
CA VAL A 54 -6.56 -9.06 -14.10
C VAL A 54 -6.95 -9.80 -12.84
N THR A 55 -7.27 -11.09 -12.96
CA THR A 55 -7.47 -11.99 -11.82
C THR A 55 -6.44 -13.11 -11.86
N ILE A 56 -5.70 -13.28 -10.78
CA ILE A 56 -4.70 -14.33 -10.64
C ILE A 56 -5.23 -15.36 -9.63
N PHE A 57 -5.46 -16.58 -10.11
CA PHE A 57 -5.84 -17.73 -9.32
C PHE A 57 -4.57 -18.52 -9.00
N SER A 58 -3.95 -18.22 -7.85
CA SER A 58 -2.64 -18.76 -7.48
C SER A 58 -2.65 -20.28 -7.32
N ASN A 59 -3.72 -20.83 -6.73
CA ASN A 59 -3.88 -22.26 -6.48
C ASN A 59 -3.92 -23.06 -7.80
N ASP A 60 -4.57 -22.52 -8.82
CA ASP A 60 -4.75 -23.18 -10.12
C ASP A 60 -3.65 -22.81 -11.13
N SER A 61 -2.78 -21.86 -10.77
CA SER A 61 -1.80 -21.23 -11.67
C SER A 61 -2.47 -20.64 -12.92
N VAL A 62 -3.64 -20.03 -12.76
CA VAL A 62 -4.41 -19.42 -13.85
C VAL A 62 -4.35 -17.89 -13.74
N ILE A 63 -4.12 -17.22 -14.86
CA ILE A 63 -4.25 -15.78 -14.98
C ILE A 63 -5.39 -15.50 -15.95
N ARG A 64 -6.33 -14.68 -15.50
CA ARG A 64 -7.45 -14.18 -16.30
C ARG A 64 -7.28 -12.70 -16.56
N MET A 65 -7.42 -12.30 -17.81
CA MET A 65 -7.38 -10.92 -18.26
C MET A 65 -8.73 -10.61 -18.90
N THR A 66 -9.38 -9.55 -18.44
CA THR A 66 -10.72 -9.16 -18.85
C THR A 66 -10.72 -7.69 -19.24
N ASN A 67 -11.29 -7.38 -20.41
CA ASN A 67 -11.57 -6.01 -20.83
C ASN A 67 -13.09 -5.81 -20.97
N THR A 68 -13.53 -4.74 -21.63
CA THR A 68 -14.97 -4.44 -21.84
C THR A 68 -15.74 -5.48 -22.66
N ARG A 69 -15.07 -6.29 -23.48
CA ARG A 69 -15.70 -7.17 -24.47
C ARG A 69 -15.37 -8.64 -24.28
N ASP A 70 -14.14 -8.91 -23.87
CA ASP A 70 -13.53 -10.23 -23.88
C ASP A 70 -12.91 -10.56 -22.52
N SER A 71 -12.83 -11.86 -22.25
CA SER A 71 -12.18 -12.41 -21.08
C SER A 71 -11.42 -13.67 -21.49
N VAL A 72 -10.13 -13.66 -21.25
CA VAL A 72 -9.23 -14.78 -21.55
C VAL A 72 -8.65 -15.28 -20.24
N ALA A 73 -8.72 -16.60 -20.02
CA ALA A 73 -8.12 -17.25 -18.86
C ALA A 73 -7.24 -18.39 -19.34
N GLU A 74 -5.97 -18.36 -18.93
CA GLU A 74 -4.99 -19.36 -19.32
C GLU A 74 -4.21 -19.85 -18.11
N LYS A 75 -3.79 -21.11 -18.19
CA LYS A 75 -2.96 -21.75 -17.18
C LYS A 75 -1.49 -21.56 -17.55
N TYR A 76 -0.71 -21.12 -16.58
CA TYR A 76 0.71 -20.86 -16.73
C TYR A 76 1.52 -21.76 -15.81
N ASP A 77 2.83 -21.74 -16.02
CA ASP A 77 3.76 -22.39 -15.11
C ASP A 77 3.69 -21.74 -13.72
N LYS A 78 3.71 -22.58 -12.69
CA LYS A 78 3.60 -22.13 -11.30
C LYS A 78 4.66 -21.08 -10.94
N VAL A 79 5.90 -21.23 -11.42
CA VAL A 79 6.99 -20.28 -11.14
C VAL A 79 6.69 -18.91 -11.77
N PHE A 80 6.10 -18.89 -12.97
CA PHE A 80 5.69 -17.65 -13.60
C PHE A 80 4.61 -16.95 -12.78
N VAL A 81 3.57 -17.69 -12.38
CA VAL A 81 2.48 -17.15 -11.54
C VAL A 81 3.01 -16.66 -10.19
N GLU A 82 3.93 -17.37 -9.56
CA GLU A 82 4.59 -16.95 -8.31
C GLU A 82 5.37 -15.63 -8.50
N ASN A 83 6.07 -15.46 -9.62
CA ASN A 83 6.78 -14.22 -9.91
C ASN A 83 5.83 -13.04 -10.20
N VAL A 84 4.72 -13.29 -10.91
CA VAL A 84 3.63 -12.30 -11.08
C VAL A 84 3.08 -11.88 -9.72
N LEU A 85 2.75 -12.86 -8.86
CA LEU A 85 2.21 -12.60 -7.52
C LEU A 85 3.20 -11.84 -6.64
N ARG A 86 4.50 -12.14 -6.75
CA ARG A 86 5.53 -11.39 -6.04
C ARG A 86 5.47 -9.91 -6.41
N ALA A 87 5.46 -9.58 -7.71
CA ALA A 87 5.37 -8.20 -8.16
C ALA A 87 4.08 -7.50 -7.66
N VAL A 88 2.93 -8.20 -7.69
CA VAL A 88 1.66 -7.66 -7.18
C VAL A 88 1.73 -7.39 -5.67
N LYS A 89 2.29 -8.31 -4.89
CA LYS A 89 2.43 -8.17 -3.43
C LYS A 89 3.41 -7.06 -3.05
N GLU A 90 4.55 -6.99 -3.73
CA GLU A 90 5.55 -5.92 -3.54
C GLU A 90 4.93 -4.55 -3.80
N GLU A 91 4.20 -4.39 -4.90
CA GLU A 91 3.51 -3.14 -5.21
C GLU A 91 2.43 -2.79 -4.16
N LYS A 92 1.60 -3.76 -3.79
CA LYS A 92 0.57 -3.57 -2.75
C LYS A 92 1.20 -3.12 -1.44
N HIS A 93 2.30 -3.75 -1.03
CA HIS A 93 3.02 -3.42 0.18
C HIS A 93 3.62 -2.00 0.11
N ARG A 94 4.31 -1.66 -0.99
CA ARG A 94 4.86 -0.32 -1.20
C ARG A 94 3.79 0.77 -1.11
N ARG A 95 2.61 0.55 -1.70
CA ARG A 95 1.49 1.52 -1.61
C ARG A 95 0.96 1.64 -0.18
N MET A 96 0.92 0.55 0.57
CA MET A 96 0.54 0.57 1.99
C MET A 96 1.56 1.37 2.82
N GLU A 97 2.86 1.17 2.61
CA GLU A 97 3.92 1.93 3.30
C GLU A 97 3.73 3.44 3.12
N LEU A 98 3.51 3.91 1.89
CA LEU A 98 3.26 5.32 1.60
C LEU A 98 2.04 5.90 2.37
N VAL A 99 0.99 5.09 2.53
CA VAL A 99 -0.20 5.49 3.30
C VAL A 99 0.12 5.52 4.79
N CYS A 100 0.80 4.50 5.31
CA CYS A 100 1.21 4.43 6.70
C CYS A 100 2.12 5.61 7.09
N ASP A 101 3.07 5.97 6.24
CA ASP A 101 3.96 7.12 6.45
C ASP A 101 3.16 8.43 6.51
N SER A 102 2.20 8.61 5.60
CA SER A 102 1.32 9.79 5.58
C SER A 102 0.46 9.91 6.85
N ILE A 103 -0.09 8.79 7.32
CA ILE A 103 -0.86 8.73 8.57
C ILE A 103 0.03 9.05 9.77
N THR A 104 1.23 8.46 9.83
CA THR A 104 2.18 8.67 10.92
C THR A 104 2.56 10.14 11.04
N ASN A 105 2.95 10.77 9.93
CA ASN A 105 3.24 12.21 9.88
C ASN A 105 2.04 13.07 10.32
N SER A 106 0.81 12.64 9.98
CA SER A 106 -0.41 13.37 10.37
C SER A 106 -0.68 13.28 11.87
N ILE A 107 -0.41 12.12 12.48
CA ILE A 107 -0.54 11.88 13.91
C ILE A 107 0.52 12.66 14.69
N GLU A 108 1.77 12.64 14.23
CA GLU A 108 2.88 13.39 14.85
C GLU A 108 2.58 14.89 14.91
N LYS A 109 2.15 15.50 13.79
CA LYS A 109 1.75 16.92 13.76
C LYS A 109 0.53 17.23 14.64
N MET A 110 -0.34 16.26 14.88
CA MET A 110 -1.47 16.43 15.79
C MET A 110 -0.99 16.40 17.24
N ALA A 111 -0.07 15.49 17.58
CA ALA A 111 0.54 15.41 18.90
C ALA A 111 1.34 16.67 19.24
N GLU A 112 2.13 17.20 18.29
CA GLU A 112 2.87 18.46 18.47
C GLU A 112 1.93 19.64 18.76
N ARG A 113 0.84 19.77 18.00
CA ARG A 113 -0.15 20.83 18.21
C ARG A 113 -0.84 20.71 19.56
N LEU A 114 -1.23 19.50 19.95
CA LEU A 114 -1.81 19.25 21.27
C LEU A 114 -0.83 19.60 22.38
N HIS A 115 0.44 19.23 22.24
CA HIS A 115 1.46 19.55 23.22
C HIS A 115 1.65 21.06 23.37
N HIS A 116 1.72 21.80 22.25
CA HIS A 116 1.86 23.24 22.26
C HIS A 116 0.67 23.93 22.93
N THR A 117 -0.57 23.52 22.60
CA THR A 117 -1.78 24.05 23.24
C THR A 117 -1.82 23.76 24.74
N LEU A 118 -1.37 22.57 25.17
CA LEU A 118 -1.31 22.24 26.60
C LEU A 118 -0.27 23.08 27.35
N ILE A 119 0.88 23.40 26.72
CA ILE A 119 1.88 24.29 27.32
C ILE A 119 1.31 25.71 27.42
N GLU A 120 0.83 26.28 26.31
CA GLU A 120 0.28 27.65 26.27
C GLU A 120 -0.87 27.82 27.28
N SER A 121 -1.80 26.86 27.33
CA SER A 121 -2.90 26.88 28.30
C SER A 121 -2.42 26.82 29.76
N ASN A 122 -1.29 26.14 30.03
CA ASN A 122 -0.75 26.03 31.37
C ASN A 122 0.01 27.31 31.76
N GLU A 123 0.67 27.97 30.81
CA GLU A 123 1.29 29.29 30.98
C GLU A 123 0.22 30.37 31.23
N GLU A 124 -0.91 30.36 30.49
CA GLU A 124 -2.04 31.27 30.71
C GLU A 124 -2.70 31.08 32.10
N GLU A 125 -2.79 29.84 32.59
CA GLU A 125 -3.29 29.54 33.94
C GLU A 125 -2.33 29.99 35.06
N GLU A 126 -1.03 29.97 34.83
CA GLU A 126 -0.02 30.45 35.79
C GLU A 126 -0.02 31.99 35.86
N GLU A 127 -0.07 32.69 34.72
CA GLU A 127 -0.18 34.16 34.68
C GLU A 127 -1.49 34.67 35.32
N ALA A 128 -2.60 33.96 35.11
CA ALA A 128 -3.88 34.33 35.73
C ALA A 128 -3.86 34.21 37.26
N LYS A 129 -3.14 33.23 37.82
CA LYS A 129 -3.00 33.05 39.28
C LYS A 129 -2.09 34.11 39.91
N GLU A 130 -1.01 34.51 39.23
CA GLU A 130 -0.13 35.58 39.73
C GLU A 130 -0.82 36.95 39.76
N GLY A 131 -1.75 37.22 38.82
CA GLY A 131 -2.53 38.46 38.81
C GLY A 131 -3.59 38.59 39.92
N GLU A 132 -4.15 37.47 40.39
CA GLU A 132 -5.12 37.46 41.51
C GLU A 132 -4.44 37.69 42.88
N ASP A 133 -3.23 37.16 43.10
CA ASP A 133 -2.49 37.39 44.36
C ASP A 133 -2.04 38.86 44.51
N ASP A 134 -1.72 39.52 43.40
CA ASP A 134 -1.22 40.91 43.40
C ASP A 134 -2.34 41.96 43.60
N THR A 135 -3.60 41.58 43.38
CA THR A 135 -4.77 42.42 43.67
C THR A 135 -5.26 42.28 45.11
N PHE A 136 -5.07 41.14 45.76
CA PHE A 136 -5.42 40.94 47.17
C PHE A 136 -4.54 41.77 48.11
N LEU A 137 -3.23 41.86 47.83
CA LEU A 137 -2.25 42.60 48.65
C LEU A 137 -2.37 44.13 48.56
N LYS A 138 -3.04 44.68 47.54
CA LYS A 138 -3.26 46.14 47.38
C LYS A 138 -4.52 46.66 48.09
N SER A 139 -5.29 45.77 48.74
CA SER A 139 -6.59 46.09 49.37
C SER A 139 -6.57 46.19 50.90
N VAL A 140 -5.39 46.14 51.54
CA VAL A 140 -5.21 46.24 53.01
C VAL A 140 -4.51 47.54 53.40
#